data_AF-A0A062UDS8-F1
#
_entry.id   AF-A0A062UDS8-F1
#
_cell.length_a   1.000
_cell.length_b   1.000
_cell.length_c   1.000
_cell.angle_alpha   90.00
_cell.angle_beta   90.00
_cell.angle_gamma   90.00
#
_symmetry.space_group_name_H-M   'P 1'
#
loop_
_entity.id
_entity.type
_entity.pdbx_description
1 polymer ?
#
loop_
_entity_poly.entity_id
_entity_poly.type
_entity_poly.pdbx_seq_one_letter_code
_entity_poly.pdbx_strand_id
1 'polypeptide(L)'
;MNRYNQQASYRDITMSSPDIASAAEESSSRNQQVDLRLIKASFRMRERRRNLVRDYKIDDAAWWMLLDLYQAHANKTKLYVSALCANAGTSATSALRRLEGLIDAGLAARLPDTEDSRRIYIVLTACGLEATRTYLSHLNTELFAALAPDLANLKGISKSE
;
A
#
# COMPACT_ATOMS: atom_id res chain seq x y z
N MET A 1 -75.23 35.06 2.45
CA MET A 1 -74.89 33.66 2.81
C MET A 1 -73.66 33.26 2.01
N ASN A 2 -72.46 32.97 2.52
CA ASN A 2 -71.96 32.78 3.88
C ASN A 2 -70.46 33.17 3.88
N ARG A 3 -70.00 33.88 4.91
CA ARG A 3 -68.60 34.27 5.13
C ARG A 3 -67.94 33.25 6.07
N TYR A 4 -66.82 32.66 5.69
CA TYR A 4 -65.82 31.99 6.56
C TYR A 4 -64.47 32.06 5.81
N ASN A 5 -63.51 32.91 6.22
CA ASN A 5 -62.31 32.58 7.02
C ASN A 5 -61.64 31.26 6.60
N GLN A 6 -60.32 31.14 6.36
CA GLN A 6 -59.21 31.72 7.14
C GLN A 6 -57.86 31.51 6.40
N GLN A 7 -56.87 32.31 6.77
CA GLN A 7 -55.48 32.25 6.33
C GLN A 7 -54.84 30.86 6.52
N ALA A 8 -54.21 30.31 5.48
CA ALA A 8 -53.14 29.33 5.62
C ALA A 8 -51.80 30.03 5.31
N SER A 9 -51.18 30.49 6.39
CA SER A 9 -49.85 31.08 6.45
C SER A 9 -48.82 30.05 6.02
N TYR A 10 -48.25 30.20 4.82
CA TYR A 10 -46.94 29.64 4.49
C TYR A 10 -45.87 30.58 5.05
N ARG A 11 -45.66 30.50 6.36
CA ARG A 11 -44.45 31.02 7.03
C ARG A 11 -43.78 29.82 7.67
N ASP A 12 -42.45 29.80 7.57
CA ASP A 12 -41.53 28.90 8.27
C ASP A 12 -41.22 27.54 7.63
N ILE A 13 -40.58 27.55 6.45
CA ILE A 13 -39.56 26.53 6.12
C ILE A 13 -38.37 27.20 5.41
N THR A 14 -37.78 28.20 6.06
CA THR A 14 -36.38 28.58 5.82
C THR A 14 -35.66 28.55 7.16
N MET A 15 -35.58 27.36 7.75
CA MET A 15 -34.45 27.06 8.62
C MET A 15 -33.24 26.86 7.71
N SER A 16 -32.50 27.95 7.46
CA SER A 16 -31.06 27.84 7.30
C SER A 16 -30.54 27.30 8.62
N SER A 17 -30.51 25.97 8.77
CA SER A 17 -30.16 25.32 10.02
C SER A 17 -28.64 25.41 10.20
N PRO A 18 -28.12 26.14 11.21
CA PRO A 18 -26.68 26.28 11.44
C PRO A 18 -25.97 24.94 11.68
N ASP A 19 -26.73 23.88 12.00
CA ASP A 19 -26.24 22.51 12.18
C ASP A 19 -25.61 21.89 10.92
N ILE A 20 -26.17 22.15 9.72
CA ILE A 20 -25.66 21.55 8.48
C ILE A 20 -24.29 22.15 8.11
N ALA A 21 -24.11 23.46 8.33
CA ALA A 21 -22.85 24.15 8.08
C ALA A 21 -21.75 23.70 9.07
N SER A 22 -22.09 23.58 10.37
CA SER A 22 -21.17 23.06 11.39
C SER A 22 -20.73 21.62 11.10
N ALA A 23 -21.68 20.74 10.74
CA ALA A 23 -21.38 19.35 10.40
C ALA A 23 -20.49 19.21 9.14
N ALA A 24 -20.67 20.08 8.15
CA ALA A 24 -19.84 20.10 6.94
C ALA A 24 -18.40 20.55 7.23
N GLU A 25 -18.22 21.57 8.07
CA GLU A 25 -16.90 22.06 8.49
C GLU A 25 -16.14 21.04 9.36
N GLU A 26 -16.83 20.35 10.27
CA GLU A 26 -16.27 19.26 11.07
C GLU A 26 -15.85 18.06 10.22
N SER A 27 -16.66 17.69 9.22
CA SER A 27 -16.32 16.61 8.29
C SER A 27 -15.12 16.96 7.42
N SER A 28 -15.04 18.20 6.93
CA SER A 28 -13.89 18.70 6.14
C SER A 28 -12.60 18.67 6.95
N SER A 29 -12.64 19.17 8.19
CA SER A 29 -11.49 19.18 9.12
C SER A 29 -11.02 17.77 9.46
N ARG A 30 -11.96 16.83 9.67
CA ARG A 30 -11.67 15.41 9.92
C ARG A 30 -11.00 14.75 8.72
N ASN A 31 -11.48 15.01 7.50
CA ASN A 31 -10.88 14.50 6.27
C ASN A 31 -9.46 15.04 6.08
N GLN A 32 -9.25 16.34 6.25
CA GLN A 32 -7.92 16.94 6.17
C GLN A 32 -6.95 16.33 7.19
N GLN A 33 -7.43 16.01 8.40
CA GLN A 33 -6.60 15.34 9.40
C GLN A 33 -6.25 13.89 9.01
N VAL A 34 -7.15 13.16 8.36
CA VAL A 34 -6.86 11.85 7.76
C VAL A 34 -5.78 11.99 6.68
N ASP A 35 -5.93 12.95 5.76
CA ASP A 35 -4.97 13.20 4.67
C ASP A 35 -3.58 13.51 5.21
N LEU A 36 -3.48 14.38 6.22
CA LEU A 36 -2.20 14.71 6.85
C LEU A 36 -1.53 13.48 7.49
N ARG A 37 -2.32 12.56 8.07
CA ARG A 37 -1.77 11.31 8.61
C ARG A 37 -1.30 10.37 7.51
N LEU A 38 -2.05 10.24 6.42
CA LEU A 38 -1.66 9.43 5.25
C LEU A 38 -0.40 9.96 4.58
N ILE A 39 -0.26 11.29 4.45
CA ILE A 39 0.96 11.92 3.92
C ILE A 39 2.16 11.60 4.81
N LYS A 40 2.01 11.74 6.14
CA LYS A 40 3.07 11.40 7.10
C LYS A 40 3.45 9.92 7.02
N ALA A 41 2.47 9.02 6.95
CA ALA A 41 2.70 7.58 6.75
C ALA A 41 3.44 7.29 5.43
N SER A 42 3.06 7.98 4.35
CA SER A 42 3.70 7.85 3.04
C SER A 42 5.17 8.26 3.06
N PHE A 43 5.51 9.35 3.76
CA PHE A 43 6.92 9.75 3.92
C PHE A 43 7.72 8.71 4.71
N ARG A 44 7.17 8.19 5.82
CA ARG A 44 7.84 7.11 6.59
C ARG A 44 8.03 5.85 5.74
N MET A 45 7.03 5.49 4.94
CA MET A 45 7.11 4.34 4.04
C MET A 45 8.17 4.52 2.94
N ARG A 46 8.23 5.71 2.36
CA ARG A 46 9.26 6.06 1.36
C ARG A 46 10.66 5.92 1.96
N GLU A 47 10.87 6.37 3.19
CA GLU A 47 12.18 6.28 3.85
C GLU A 47 12.53 4.82 4.20
N ARG A 48 11.57 4.03 4.68
CA ARG A 48 11.78 2.59 4.91
C ARG A 48 12.15 1.85 3.63
N ARG A 49 11.45 2.13 2.52
CA ARG A 49 11.79 1.59 1.21
C ARG A 49 13.20 1.99 0.79
N ARG A 50 13.56 3.26 0.94
CA ARG A 50 14.89 3.78 0.61
C ARG A 50 15.99 3.08 1.40
N ASN A 51 15.77 2.83 2.70
CA ASN A 51 16.71 2.10 3.53
C ASN A 51 16.88 0.66 3.04
N LEU A 52 15.80 -0.06 2.78
CA LEU A 52 15.87 -1.43 2.23
C LEU A 52 16.65 -1.46 0.91
N VAL A 53 16.31 -0.57 -0.03
CA VAL A 53 16.99 -0.46 -1.33
C VAL A 53 18.50 -0.21 -1.14
N ARG A 54 18.87 0.68 -0.21
CA ARG A 54 20.28 0.97 0.11
C ARG A 54 20.99 -0.22 0.75
N ASP A 55 20.35 -0.87 1.73
CA ASP A 55 20.95 -1.95 2.52
C ASP A 55 21.26 -3.17 1.64
N TYR A 56 20.39 -3.48 0.68
CA TYR A 56 20.60 -4.54 -0.31
C TYR A 56 21.31 -4.06 -1.59
N LYS A 57 21.68 -2.77 -1.69
CA LYS A 57 22.32 -2.16 -2.86
C LYS A 57 21.57 -2.41 -4.18
N ILE A 58 20.25 -2.48 -4.11
CA ILE A 58 19.38 -2.62 -5.28
C ILE A 58 18.89 -1.23 -5.72
N ASP A 59 18.11 -1.15 -6.80
CA ASP A 59 17.48 0.08 -7.25
C ASP A 59 15.94 0.00 -7.21
N ASP A 60 15.27 1.11 -7.50
CA ASP A 60 13.81 1.19 -7.39
C ASP A 60 13.06 0.18 -8.28
N ALA A 61 13.61 -0.22 -9.44
CA ALA A 61 12.93 -1.20 -10.29
C ALA A 61 13.26 -2.65 -9.93
N ALA A 62 14.45 -2.92 -9.38
CA ALA A 62 14.73 -4.19 -8.70
C ALA A 62 13.77 -4.38 -7.50
N TRP A 63 13.45 -3.31 -6.77
CA TRP A 63 12.42 -3.35 -5.73
C TRP A 63 11.04 -3.76 -6.28
N TRP A 64 10.61 -3.20 -7.42
CA TRP A 64 9.34 -3.61 -8.05
C TRP A 64 9.33 -5.09 -8.45
N MET A 65 10.42 -5.58 -9.03
CA MET A 65 10.58 -7.01 -9.35
C MET A 65 10.48 -7.89 -8.10
N LEU A 66 11.01 -7.44 -6.96
CA LEU A 66 10.91 -8.17 -5.69
C LEU A 66 9.44 -8.32 -5.24
N LEU A 67 8.60 -7.30 -5.47
CA LEU A 67 7.17 -7.36 -5.19
C LEU A 67 6.42 -8.29 -6.14
N ASP A 68 6.76 -8.29 -7.43
CA ASP A 68 6.20 -9.24 -8.41
C ASP A 68 6.52 -10.69 -8.02
N LEU A 69 7.76 -10.93 -7.57
CA LEU A 69 8.18 -12.24 -7.09
C LEU A 69 7.45 -12.65 -5.81
N TYR A 70 7.21 -11.72 -4.89
CA TYR A 70 6.41 -11.99 -3.69
C TYR A 70 4.96 -12.35 -4.05
N GLN A 71 4.36 -11.65 -5.02
CA GLN A 71 3.03 -11.97 -5.52
C GLN A 71 2.98 -13.37 -6.14
N ALA A 72 3.95 -13.73 -6.99
CA ALA A 72 4.05 -15.06 -7.57
C ALA A 72 4.23 -16.14 -6.50
N HIS A 73 5.09 -15.90 -5.50
CA HIS A 73 5.30 -16.78 -4.36
C HIS A 73 3.99 -17.00 -3.57
N ALA A 74 3.25 -15.93 -3.25
CA ALA A 74 1.98 -16.02 -2.52
C ALA A 74 0.91 -16.81 -3.31
N ASN A 75 0.89 -16.66 -4.63
CA ASN A 75 -0.04 -17.35 -5.53
C ASN A 75 0.43 -18.76 -5.93
N LYS A 76 1.61 -19.20 -5.49
CA LYS A 76 2.25 -20.47 -5.88
C LYS A 76 2.38 -20.61 -7.41
N THR A 77 2.63 -19.51 -8.11
CA THR A 77 2.84 -19.48 -9.55
C THR A 77 4.32 -19.30 -9.90
N LYS A 78 4.75 -19.84 -11.04
CA LYS A 78 6.10 -19.63 -11.57
C LYS A 78 6.16 -18.30 -12.31
N LEU A 79 7.15 -17.46 -12.01
CA LEU A 79 7.40 -16.21 -12.74
C LEU A 79 8.70 -16.33 -13.55
N TYR A 80 8.57 -16.41 -14.87
CA TYR A 80 9.71 -16.55 -15.78
C TYR A 80 10.44 -15.24 -16.01
N VAL A 81 11.73 -15.33 -16.37
CA VAL A 81 12.59 -14.15 -16.64
C VAL A 81 11.94 -13.18 -17.62
N SER A 82 11.40 -13.66 -18.73
CA SER A 82 10.77 -12.81 -19.76
C SER A 82 9.58 -12.01 -19.23
N ALA A 83 8.70 -12.66 -18.45
CA ALA A 83 7.55 -12.01 -17.83
C ALA A 83 7.96 -11.00 -16.77
N LEU A 84 8.93 -11.36 -15.91
CA LEU A 84 9.47 -10.46 -14.89
C LEU A 84 10.10 -9.21 -15.52
N CYS A 85 10.88 -9.38 -16.60
CA CYS A 85 11.47 -8.24 -17.31
C CYS A 85 10.43 -7.36 -18.01
N ALA A 86 9.34 -7.93 -18.52
CA ALA A 86 8.25 -7.16 -19.12
C ALA A 86 7.52 -6.27 -18.09
N ASN A 87 7.39 -6.74 -16.85
CA ASN A 87 6.73 -6.00 -15.77
C ASN A 87 7.63 -4.95 -15.11
N ALA A 88 8.93 -5.01 -15.36
CA ALA A 88 9.93 -4.16 -14.70
C ALA A 88 9.81 -2.65 -14.99
N GLY A 89 9.05 -2.24 -16.01
CA GLY A 89 8.90 -0.84 -16.40
C GLY A 89 10.18 -0.19 -16.96
N THR A 90 11.14 -0.98 -17.44
CA THR A 90 12.41 -0.51 -18.02
C THR A 90 12.73 -1.29 -19.32
N SER A 91 13.80 -0.91 -20.04
CA SER A 91 14.25 -1.70 -21.20
C SER A 91 14.61 -3.14 -20.78
N ALA A 92 14.46 -4.11 -21.68
CA ALA A 92 14.79 -5.51 -21.38
C ALA A 92 16.23 -5.70 -20.85
N THR A 93 17.20 -5.02 -21.44
CA THR A 93 18.61 -5.04 -20.98
C THR A 93 18.77 -4.43 -19.60
N SER A 94 18.05 -3.35 -19.30
CA SER A 94 18.03 -2.73 -17.97
C SER A 94 17.38 -3.63 -16.93
N ALA A 95 16.28 -4.30 -17.29
CA ALA A 95 15.57 -5.22 -16.41
C ALA A 95 16.46 -6.42 -16.07
N LEU A 96 17.15 -7.02 -17.04
CA LEU A 96 18.10 -8.11 -16.80
C LEU A 96 19.20 -7.70 -15.83
N ARG A 97 19.83 -6.53 -16.02
CA ARG A 97 20.85 -6.01 -15.09
C ARG A 97 20.33 -5.88 -13.65
N ARG A 98 19.07 -5.46 -13.48
CA ARG A 98 18.43 -5.31 -12.17
C ARG A 98 18.08 -6.65 -11.53
N LEU A 99 17.65 -7.61 -12.33
CA LEU A 99 17.46 -8.99 -11.89
C LEU A 99 18.79 -9.61 -11.42
N GLU A 100 19.90 -9.39 -12.14
CA GLU A 100 21.21 -9.82 -11.64
C GLU A 100 21.54 -9.16 -10.30
N GLY A 101 21.27 -7.86 -10.15
CA GLY A 101 21.45 -7.17 -8.86
C GLY A 101 20.65 -7.79 -7.70
N LEU A 102 19.43 -8.28 -7.95
CA LEU A 102 18.64 -9.00 -6.93
C LEU A 102 19.25 -10.35 -6.56
N ILE A 103 19.79 -11.06 -7.54
CA ILE A 103 20.41 -12.37 -7.35
C ILE A 103 21.74 -12.20 -6.61
N ASP A 104 22.56 -11.23 -7.00
CA ASP A 104 23.82 -10.89 -6.34
C ASP A 104 23.60 -10.42 -4.89
N ALA A 105 22.50 -9.72 -4.63
CA ALA A 105 22.09 -9.33 -3.27
C ALA A 105 21.52 -10.51 -2.45
N GLY A 106 21.41 -11.71 -3.04
CA GLY A 106 20.87 -12.90 -2.37
C GLY A 106 19.37 -12.85 -2.11
N LEU A 107 18.63 -11.96 -2.78
CA LEU A 107 17.18 -11.79 -2.61
C LEU A 107 16.35 -12.69 -3.54
N ALA A 108 16.92 -13.05 -4.69
CA ALA A 108 16.27 -13.91 -5.68
C ALA A 108 17.21 -15.02 -6.15
N ALA A 109 16.65 -16.09 -6.70
CA ALA A 109 17.39 -17.18 -7.30
C ALA A 109 16.74 -17.65 -8.60
N ARG A 110 17.57 -18.19 -9.51
CA ARG A 110 17.13 -18.87 -10.72
C ARG A 110 16.88 -20.33 -10.43
N LEU A 111 15.74 -20.85 -10.88
CA LEU A 111 15.46 -22.29 -10.87
C LEU A 111 15.13 -22.76 -12.29
N PRO A 112 15.68 -23.90 -12.73
CA PRO A 112 15.26 -24.54 -13.96
C PRO A 112 13.83 -25.07 -13.79
N ASP A 113 13.02 -24.97 -14.84
CA ASP A 113 11.73 -25.63 -14.88
C ASP A 113 11.89 -27.15 -15.03
N THR A 114 11.20 -27.92 -14.19
CA THR A 114 11.23 -29.39 -14.22
C THR A 114 10.59 -29.95 -15.48
N GLU A 115 9.65 -29.20 -16.08
CA GLU A 115 8.92 -29.61 -17.28
C GLU A 115 9.64 -29.21 -18.59
N ASP A 116 10.45 -28.15 -18.57
CA ASP A 116 11.20 -27.66 -19.74
C ASP A 116 12.49 -26.97 -19.29
N SER A 117 13.63 -27.66 -19.36
CA SER A 117 14.94 -27.16 -18.91
C SER A 117 15.44 -25.91 -19.64
N ARG A 118 14.80 -25.53 -20.76
CA ARG A 118 15.08 -24.27 -21.46
C ARG A 118 14.46 -23.06 -20.77
N ARG A 119 13.50 -23.29 -19.87
CA ARG A 119 12.81 -22.24 -19.12
C ARG A 119 13.43 -22.08 -17.75
N ILE A 120 13.72 -20.83 -17.42
CA ILE A 120 14.21 -20.42 -16.12
C ILE A 120 13.15 -19.53 -15.49
N TYR A 121 12.71 -19.91 -14.30
CA TYR A 121 11.87 -19.05 -13.46
C TYR A 121 12.65 -18.53 -12.27
N ILE A 122 12.20 -17.39 -11.76
CA ILE A 122 12.83 -16.70 -10.65
C ILE A 122 11.98 -16.93 -9.41
N VAL A 123 12.65 -17.18 -8.30
CA VAL A 123 12.02 -17.32 -6.98
C VAL A 123 12.66 -16.36 -5.98
N LEU A 124 11.90 -15.99 -4.95
CA LEU A 124 12.47 -15.35 -3.77
C LEU A 124 13.32 -16.37 -3.01
N THR A 125 14.46 -15.92 -2.52
CA THR A 125 15.18 -16.63 -1.46
C THR A 125 14.47 -16.42 -0.13
N ALA A 126 14.88 -17.15 0.92
CA ALA A 126 14.41 -16.87 2.27
C ALA A 126 14.70 -15.43 2.71
N CYS A 127 15.87 -14.89 2.34
CA CYS A 127 16.24 -13.50 2.61
C CYS A 127 15.33 -12.51 1.86
N GLY A 128 15.07 -12.74 0.57
CA GLY A 128 14.16 -11.92 -0.22
C GLY A 128 12.74 -11.91 0.34
N LEU A 129 12.23 -13.09 0.71
CA LEU A 129 10.91 -13.23 1.32
C LEU A 129 10.79 -12.45 2.62
N GLU A 130 11.78 -12.57 3.51
CA GLU A 130 11.77 -11.88 4.80
C GLU A 130 11.91 -10.37 4.66
N ALA A 131 12.79 -9.90 3.76
CA ALA A 131 12.94 -8.47 3.47
C ALA A 131 11.63 -7.85 2.98
N THR A 132 10.95 -8.50 2.03
CA THR A 132 9.66 -8.03 1.52
C THR A 132 8.58 -8.10 2.60
N ARG A 133 8.52 -9.18 3.37
CA ARG A 133 7.53 -9.36 4.45
C ARG A 133 7.68 -8.31 5.54
N THR A 134 8.90 -8.00 5.94
CA THR A 134 9.20 -6.95 6.91
C THR A 134 8.68 -5.60 6.42
N TYR A 135 8.97 -5.24 5.16
CA TYR A 135 8.44 -4.03 4.56
C TYR A 135 6.90 -4.00 4.54
N LEU A 136 6.25 -5.07 4.08
CA LEU A 136 4.79 -5.16 4.04
C LEU A 136 4.16 -5.05 5.42
N SER A 137 4.79 -5.63 6.46
CA SER A 137 4.33 -5.49 7.84
C SER A 137 4.42 -4.05 8.31
N HIS A 138 5.50 -3.33 7.97
CA HIS A 138 5.63 -1.91 8.30
C HIS A 138 4.59 -1.08 7.54
N LEU A 139 4.33 -1.39 6.27
CA LEU A 139 3.30 -0.76 5.46
C LEU A 139 1.93 -0.91 6.09
N ASN A 140 1.60 -2.13 6.50
CA ASN A 140 0.36 -2.42 7.19
C ASN A 140 0.22 -1.60 8.48
N THR A 141 1.25 -1.58 9.33
CA THR A 141 1.25 -0.81 10.58
C THR A 141 1.06 0.69 10.36
N GLU A 142 1.79 1.27 9.40
CA GLU A 142 1.72 2.70 9.10
C GLU A 142 0.35 3.11 8.55
N LEU A 143 -0.25 2.28 7.68
CA LEU A 143 -1.59 2.52 7.14
C LEU A 143 -2.67 2.37 8.22
N PHE A 144 -2.59 1.34 9.07
CA PHE A 144 -3.53 1.16 10.17
C PHE A 144 -3.47 2.33 11.15
N ALA A 145 -2.28 2.80 11.51
CA ALA A 145 -2.11 3.96 12.39
C ALA A 145 -2.66 5.26 11.78
N ALA A 146 -2.60 5.40 10.46
CA ALA A 146 -3.11 6.58 9.76
C ALA A 146 -4.65 6.57 9.60
N LEU A 147 -5.22 5.42 9.28
CA LEU A 147 -6.66 5.26 8.97
C LEU A 147 -7.53 4.98 10.20
N ALA A 148 -6.99 4.27 11.20
CA ALA A 148 -7.71 3.84 12.38
C ALA A 148 -6.86 4.04 13.65
N PRO A 149 -6.55 5.29 14.02
CA PRO A 149 -5.69 5.59 15.18
C PRO A 149 -6.23 4.99 16.49
N ASP A 150 -7.55 4.96 16.66
CA ASP A 150 -8.21 4.55 17.89
C ASP A 150 -8.11 3.02 18.06
N LEU A 151 -8.11 2.27 16.96
CA LEU A 151 -7.85 0.83 16.95
C LEU A 151 -6.37 0.51 17.14
N ALA A 152 -5.46 1.41 16.72
CA ALA A 152 -4.03 1.22 16.92
C ALA A 152 -3.64 1.26 18.41
N ASN A 153 -4.33 2.07 19.23
CA ASN A 153 -4.10 2.18 20.67
C ASN A 153 -4.50 0.92 21.47
N LEU A 154 -5.39 0.07 20.94
CA LEU A 154 -5.81 -1.17 21.60
C LEU A 154 -4.75 -2.28 21.52
N LYS A 155 -3.81 -2.22 20.57
CA LYS A 155 -2.69 -3.18 20.49
C LYS A 155 -1.63 -2.99 21.59
N GLY A 156 -1.76 -1.97 22.43
CA GLY A 156 -0.88 -1.73 23.58
C GLY A 156 -1.18 -2.58 24.83
N ILE A 157 -2.24 -3.39 24.84
CA ILE A 157 -2.70 -4.11 26.05
C ILE A 157 -2.20 -5.58 26.13
N SER A 158 -1.62 -6.17 25.07
CA SER A 158 -1.16 -7.58 25.10
C SER A 158 0.37 -7.78 25.14
N LYS A 159 1.05 -7.07 26.05
CA LYS A 159 2.38 -7.47 26.56
C LYS A 159 2.35 -7.51 28.09
N SER A 160 1.59 -8.44 28.63
CA SER A 160 1.70 -8.90 30.00
C SER A 160 1.22 -10.34 30.05
N GLU A 161 2.17 -11.27 29.92
CA GLU A 161 2.29 -12.56 30.64
C GLU A 161 3.43 -13.38 30.03
#